data_AF-A0A2G1XX94-F1
#
_entry.id   AF-A0A2G1XX94-F1
#
_cell.length_a   1.000
_cell.length_b   1.000
_cell.length_c   1.000
_cell.angle_alpha   90.00
_cell.angle_beta   90.00
_cell.angle_gamma   90.00
#
_symmetry.space_group_name_H-M   'P 1'
#
loop_
_entity.id
_entity.type
_entity.pdbx_description
1 polymer ?
#
loop_
_entity_poly.entity_id
_entity_poly.type
_entity_poly.pdbx_seq_one_letter_code
_entity_poly.pdbx_strand_id
1 'polypeptide(L)'
;MERLQANNYLNELIEVFLHNFIYYIPSEIIYDGVLEQLEGQLEDDFFDELSFLDIHEGIAQITNEDAFELNSLLFDKRSSLEKNIFALLEIKLEMEARVFQFVIEKYLNQLIFYLFITEWLTLNLKNYNKDDIHISIIGAFKIQHENFNVHLKDFYNSFEALIDINLQPDFSTQKLVAEYFLDLISRYNQSKIKTIEKNTSDINPEINDNQPLEENQQPEKRTSKKKIQRPHIIDTEIENMILEGVFKVKMSNQTI
;
A
#
# COMPACT_ATOMS: atom_id res chain seq x y z
N MET A 1 7.98 0.78 -27.94
CA MET A 1 6.99 1.74 -27.42
C MET A 1 5.90 0.99 -26.67
N GLU A 2 5.21 0.02 -27.29
CA GLU A 2 4.18 -0.82 -26.64
C GLU A 2 4.65 -1.59 -25.38
N ARG A 3 5.86 -2.17 -25.37
CA ARG A 3 6.37 -2.88 -24.19
C ARG A 3 6.53 -1.99 -22.95
N LEU A 4 6.98 -0.75 -23.15
CA LEU A 4 7.15 0.21 -22.04
C LEU A 4 5.78 0.63 -21.52
N GLN A 5 4.82 0.84 -22.42
CA GLN A 5 3.44 1.15 -22.09
C GLN A 5 2.77 0.00 -21.32
N ALA A 6 2.92 -1.25 -21.76
CA ALA A 6 2.38 -2.42 -21.07
C ALA A 6 2.93 -2.60 -19.65
N ASN A 7 4.24 -2.38 -19.45
CA ASN A 7 4.85 -2.43 -18.14
C ASN A 7 4.35 -1.31 -17.21
N ASN A 8 4.18 -0.09 -17.73
CA ASN A 8 3.65 1.03 -16.94
C ASN A 8 2.22 0.74 -16.49
N TYR A 9 1.35 0.29 -17.40
CA TYR A 9 -0.02 -0.11 -17.06
C TYR A 9 -0.06 -1.22 -16.02
N LEU A 10 0.75 -2.27 -16.21
CA LEU A 10 0.82 -3.36 -15.25
C LEU A 10 1.24 -2.85 -13.86
N ASN A 11 2.21 -1.93 -13.79
CA ASN A 11 2.65 -1.34 -12.54
C ASN A 11 1.54 -0.53 -11.87
N GLU A 12 0.81 0.30 -12.61
CA GLU A 12 -0.33 1.06 -12.08
C GLU A 12 -1.44 0.15 -11.52
N LEU A 13 -1.72 -0.96 -12.20
CA LEU A 13 -2.69 -1.95 -11.72
C LEU A 13 -2.19 -2.65 -10.44
N ILE A 14 -0.90 -2.96 -10.34
CA ILE A 14 -0.30 -3.59 -9.15
C ILE A 14 -0.20 -2.61 -7.98
N GLU A 15 -0.01 -1.31 -8.23
CA GLU A 15 -0.01 -0.27 -7.19
C GLU A 15 -1.31 -0.31 -6.36
N VAL A 16 -2.45 -0.61 -6.98
CA VAL A 16 -3.72 -0.82 -6.29
C VAL A 16 -3.67 -1.96 -5.27
N PHE A 17 -2.82 -2.99 -5.47
CA PHE A 17 -2.64 -4.07 -4.50
C PHE A 17 -1.91 -3.60 -3.24
N LEU A 18 -1.04 -2.60 -3.37
CA LEU A 18 -0.26 -2.02 -2.28
C LEU A 18 -0.97 -0.89 -1.53
N HIS A 19 -1.91 -0.19 -2.17
CA HIS A 19 -2.66 0.88 -1.52
C HIS A 19 -3.62 0.32 -0.46
N ASN A 20 -3.67 0.93 0.73
CA ASN A 20 -4.44 0.44 1.89
C ASN A 20 -4.15 -1.03 2.20
N PHE A 21 -2.88 -1.36 2.40
CA PHE A 21 -2.42 -2.72 2.67
C PHE A 21 -1.90 -2.85 4.10
N ILE A 22 -2.47 -3.76 4.88
CA ILE A 22 -2.02 -4.05 6.24
C ILE A 22 -1.09 -5.25 6.26
N TYR A 23 -0.03 -5.15 7.05
CA TYR A 23 1.00 -6.17 7.12
C TYR A 23 1.75 -6.18 8.45
N TYR A 24 2.48 -7.27 8.68
CA TYR A 24 3.60 -7.37 9.60
C TYR A 24 4.56 -8.38 8.97
N ILE A 25 5.85 -8.03 8.86
CA ILE A 25 6.85 -8.96 8.31
C ILE A 25 7.82 -9.28 9.44
N PRO A 26 7.77 -10.50 9.99
CA PRO A 26 8.73 -10.91 11.00
C PRO A 26 10.13 -10.95 10.40
N SER A 27 11.11 -10.31 11.04
CA SER A 27 12.49 -10.32 10.56
C SER A 27 13.09 -11.73 10.60
N GLU A 28 12.60 -12.60 11.49
CA GLU A 28 13.03 -14.00 11.63
C GLU A 28 12.75 -14.91 10.41
N ILE A 29 11.84 -14.52 9.51
CA ILE A 29 11.58 -15.27 8.27
C ILE A 29 12.44 -14.78 7.10
N ILE A 30 13.23 -13.71 7.30
CA ILE A 30 14.13 -13.16 6.29
C ILE A 30 15.53 -13.74 6.50
N TYR A 31 16.16 -14.20 5.41
CA TYR A 31 17.54 -14.68 5.49
C TYR A 31 18.52 -13.53 5.81
N ASP A 32 19.50 -13.79 6.69
CA ASP A 32 20.47 -12.79 7.18
C ASP A 32 21.11 -11.95 6.05
N GLY A 33 21.49 -12.58 4.94
CA GLY A 33 22.10 -11.89 3.80
C GLY A 33 21.16 -11.02 2.95
N VAL A 34 19.84 -11.08 3.19
CA VAL A 34 18.84 -10.26 2.50
C VAL A 34 18.52 -9.00 3.30
N LEU A 35 18.49 -9.09 4.64
CA LEU A 35 18.36 -7.90 5.49
C LEU A 35 19.52 -6.92 5.24
N GLU A 36 20.75 -7.42 5.09
CA GLU A 36 21.93 -6.62 4.74
C GLU A 36 21.78 -5.92 3.37
N GLN A 37 21.15 -6.57 2.38
CA GLN A 37 20.92 -5.96 1.06
C GLN A 37 19.85 -4.87 1.09
N LEU A 38 18.94 -4.94 2.05
CA LEU A 38 17.83 -4.02 2.22
C LEU A 38 18.15 -2.86 3.17
N GLU A 39 19.32 -2.88 3.80
CA GLU A 39 19.75 -1.84 4.73
C GLU A 39 19.73 -0.45 4.05
N GLY A 40 19.06 0.51 4.68
CA GLY A 40 18.89 1.87 4.15
C GLY A 40 17.86 2.02 3.02
N GLN A 41 17.21 0.94 2.57
CA GLN A 41 16.11 0.99 1.60
C GLN A 41 14.73 1.03 2.26
N LEU A 42 14.65 0.63 3.53
CA LEU A 42 13.42 0.53 4.30
C LEU A 42 13.47 1.42 5.54
N GLU A 43 12.30 1.74 6.06
CA GLU A 43 12.14 2.43 7.34
C GLU A 43 12.47 1.46 8.49
N ASP A 44 13.03 1.98 9.60
CA ASP A 44 13.55 1.16 10.70
C ASP A 44 12.48 0.24 11.32
N ASP A 45 11.20 0.60 11.16
CA ASP A 45 10.01 -0.08 11.67
C ASP A 45 9.25 -0.88 10.60
N PHE A 46 9.89 -1.15 9.45
CA PHE A 46 9.27 -1.96 8.39
C PHE A 46 9.03 -3.43 8.82
N PHE A 47 9.89 -3.96 9.68
CA PHE A 47 9.81 -5.34 10.18
C PHE A 47 9.28 -5.38 11.61
N ASP A 48 8.76 -6.54 12.00
CA ASP A 48 8.37 -6.89 13.38
C ASP A 48 7.23 -6.04 13.99
N GLU A 49 6.68 -5.06 13.26
CA GLU A 49 5.60 -4.19 13.69
C GLU A 49 4.35 -4.34 12.81
N LEU A 50 3.17 -4.14 13.41
CA LEU A 50 1.91 -4.02 12.68
C LEU A 50 1.89 -2.69 11.93
N SER A 51 1.70 -2.75 10.63
CA SER A 51 1.85 -1.60 9.73
C SER A 51 0.71 -1.51 8.73
N PHE A 52 0.33 -0.27 8.44
CA PHE A 52 -0.55 0.13 7.37
C PHE A 52 0.29 0.80 6.28
N LEU A 53 0.24 0.27 5.07
CA LEU A 53 0.87 0.84 3.89
C LEU A 53 -0.17 1.52 3.02
N ASP A 54 0.09 2.77 2.71
CA ASP A 54 -0.50 3.49 1.59
C ASP A 54 0.62 3.92 0.64
N ILE A 55 0.50 3.59 -0.65
CA ILE A 55 1.51 3.98 -1.65
C ILE A 55 1.64 5.51 -1.83
N HIS A 56 0.63 6.28 -1.44
CA HIS A 56 0.59 7.74 -1.54
C HIS A 56 0.99 8.42 -0.23
N GLU A 57 0.70 7.81 0.92
CA GLU A 57 0.97 8.41 2.23
C GLU A 57 2.17 7.80 2.97
N GLY A 58 2.66 6.64 2.53
CA GLY A 58 3.76 5.91 3.15
C GLY A 58 3.28 4.84 4.12
N ILE A 59 4.14 4.49 5.07
CA ILE A 59 3.87 3.47 6.09
C ILE A 59 3.50 4.15 7.41
N ALA A 60 2.52 3.59 8.10
CA ALA A 60 2.14 4.00 9.45
C ALA A 60 2.00 2.77 10.35
N GLN A 61 2.52 2.88 11.57
CA GLN A 61 2.32 1.84 12.59
C GLN A 61 0.85 1.78 13.02
N ILE A 62 0.36 0.56 13.22
CA ILE A 62 -1.01 0.28 13.69
C ILE A 62 -0.92 -0.22 15.13
N THR A 63 -1.73 0.37 15.99
CA THR A 63 -1.93 -0.10 17.36
C THR A 63 -3.38 -0.53 17.59
N ASN A 64 -3.67 -1.07 18.76
CA ASN A 64 -5.04 -1.40 19.15
C ASN A 64 -5.97 -0.17 19.22
N GLU A 65 -5.42 1.05 19.35
CA GLU A 65 -6.22 2.28 19.34
C GLU A 65 -6.81 2.57 17.95
N ASP A 66 -6.13 2.14 16.88
CA ASP A 66 -6.52 2.36 15.49
C ASP A 66 -7.52 1.32 14.96
N ALA A 67 -7.85 0.31 15.77
CA ALA A 67 -8.50 -0.91 15.31
C ALA A 67 -9.89 -0.70 14.66
N PHE A 68 -10.62 0.34 15.08
CA PHE A 68 -11.93 0.68 14.52
C PHE A 68 -11.81 1.39 13.16
N GLU A 69 -10.87 2.32 13.03
CA GLU A 69 -10.65 3.08 11.80
C GLU A 69 -10.07 2.19 10.69
N LEU A 70 -9.24 1.22 11.06
CA LEU A 70 -8.57 0.33 10.12
C LEU A 70 -9.52 -0.40 9.17
N ASN A 71 -10.69 -0.84 9.67
CA ASN A 71 -11.68 -1.53 8.86
C ASN A 71 -12.33 -0.57 7.86
N SER A 72 -12.50 0.71 8.23
CA SER A 72 -13.03 1.75 7.36
C SER A 72 -12.13 1.99 6.15
N LEU A 73 -10.81 2.07 6.39
CA LEU A 73 -9.79 2.28 5.34
C LEU A 73 -9.75 1.14 4.31
N LEU A 74 -10.15 -0.07 4.71
CA LEU A 74 -10.16 -1.24 3.83
C LEU A 74 -11.43 -1.39 2.98
N PHE A 75 -12.50 -0.61 3.24
CA PHE A 75 -13.73 -0.73 2.44
C PHE A 75 -13.53 -0.32 0.97
N ASP A 76 -12.76 0.73 0.73
CA ASP A 76 -12.55 1.26 -0.63
C ASP A 76 -11.63 0.37 -1.49
N LYS A 77 -10.91 -0.57 -0.85
CA LYS A 77 -10.05 -1.54 -1.53
C LYS A 77 -10.83 -2.33 -2.58
N ARG A 78 -12.04 -2.75 -2.24
CA ARG A 78 -12.88 -3.56 -3.14
C ARG A 78 -13.22 -2.81 -4.43
N SER A 79 -13.65 -1.56 -4.33
CA SER A 79 -13.95 -0.73 -5.50
C SER A 79 -12.71 -0.49 -6.35
N SER A 80 -11.55 -0.30 -5.72
CA SER A 80 -10.29 -0.09 -6.45
C SER A 80 -9.86 -1.33 -7.22
N LEU A 81 -10.00 -2.52 -6.63
CA LEU A 81 -9.75 -3.79 -7.31
C LEU A 81 -10.72 -4.02 -8.49
N GLU A 82 -11.99 -3.68 -8.33
CA GLU A 82 -12.98 -3.77 -9.42
C GLU A 82 -12.61 -2.86 -10.60
N LYS A 83 -12.14 -1.63 -10.33
CA LYS A 83 -11.63 -0.71 -11.36
C LYS A 83 -10.48 -1.32 -12.17
N ASN A 84 -9.62 -2.14 -11.55
CA ASN A 84 -8.59 -2.85 -12.29
C ASN A 84 -9.16 -3.83 -13.31
N ILE A 85 -10.29 -4.49 -13.03
CA ILE A 85 -10.95 -5.37 -14.01
C ILE A 85 -11.42 -4.56 -15.22
N PHE A 86 -12.04 -3.41 -15.00
CA PHE A 86 -12.45 -2.52 -16.09
C PHE A 86 -11.25 -2.02 -16.90
N ALA A 87 -10.18 -1.56 -16.23
CA ALA A 87 -8.96 -1.12 -16.91
C ALA A 87 -8.32 -2.23 -17.77
N LEU A 88 -8.31 -3.48 -17.27
CA LEU A 88 -7.85 -4.63 -18.05
C LEU A 88 -8.74 -4.94 -19.26
N LEU A 89 -10.06 -4.73 -19.15
CA LEU A 89 -10.98 -4.89 -20.27
C LEU A 89 -10.81 -3.79 -21.32
N GLU A 90 -10.54 -2.55 -20.90
CA GLU A 90 -10.29 -1.42 -21.80
C GLU A 90 -8.99 -1.63 -22.59
N ILE A 91 -7.89 -1.95 -21.91
CA ILE A 91 -6.59 -2.12 -22.58
C ILE A 91 -6.55 -3.33 -23.51
N LYS A 92 -7.39 -4.35 -23.27
CA LYS A 92 -7.59 -5.47 -24.20
C LYS A 92 -7.99 -5.01 -25.60
N LEU A 93 -8.73 -3.91 -25.71
CA LEU A 93 -9.19 -3.35 -26.99
C LEU A 93 -8.09 -2.58 -27.71
N GLU A 94 -7.10 -2.08 -26.97
CA GLU A 94 -6.06 -1.18 -27.47
C GLU A 94 -4.74 -1.89 -27.78
N MET A 95 -4.54 -3.10 -27.26
CA MET A 95 -3.26 -3.79 -27.25
C MET A 95 -3.25 -5.05 -28.14
N GLU A 96 -2.09 -5.37 -28.73
CA GLU A 96 -1.90 -6.63 -29.45
C GLU A 96 -2.16 -7.82 -28.51
N ALA A 97 -2.91 -8.83 -28.99
CA ALA A 97 -3.33 -9.98 -28.19
C ALA A 97 -2.19 -10.68 -27.44
N ARG A 98 -1.00 -10.81 -28.04
CA ARG A 98 0.16 -11.42 -27.38
C ARG A 98 0.71 -10.57 -26.23
N VAL A 99 0.71 -9.25 -26.38
CA VAL A 99 1.17 -8.33 -25.34
C VAL A 99 0.14 -8.29 -24.21
N PHE A 100 -1.14 -8.28 -24.54
CA PHE A 100 -2.22 -8.36 -23.55
C PHE A 100 -2.19 -9.68 -22.76
N GLN A 101 -1.96 -10.81 -23.43
CA GLN A 101 -1.79 -12.11 -22.79
C GLN A 101 -0.68 -12.06 -21.73
N PHE A 102 0.46 -11.47 -22.07
CA PHE A 102 1.57 -11.29 -21.13
C PHE A 102 1.17 -10.42 -19.91
N VAL A 103 0.43 -9.33 -20.13
CA VAL A 103 -0.07 -8.46 -19.04
C VAL A 103 -0.99 -9.24 -18.10
N ILE A 104 -1.95 -10.00 -18.64
CA ILE A 104 -2.90 -10.82 -17.88
C ILE A 104 -2.19 -11.88 -17.05
N GLU A 105 -1.23 -12.61 -17.63
CA GLU A 105 -0.45 -13.63 -16.92
C GLU A 105 0.37 -13.02 -15.76
N LYS A 106 1.00 -11.86 -15.99
CA LYS A 106 1.79 -11.18 -14.96
C LYS A 106 0.92 -10.60 -13.86
N TYR A 107 -0.21 -10.02 -14.22
CA TYR A 107 -1.18 -9.51 -13.24
C TYR A 107 -1.76 -10.64 -12.38
N LEU A 108 -2.13 -11.77 -12.99
CA LEU A 108 -2.61 -12.94 -12.25
C LEU A 108 -1.54 -13.48 -11.30
N ASN A 109 -0.29 -13.59 -11.75
CA ASN A 109 0.81 -14.05 -10.89
C ASN A 109 0.93 -13.17 -9.62
N GLN A 110 0.87 -11.85 -9.80
CA GLN A 110 0.89 -10.90 -8.69
C GLN A 110 -0.35 -11.05 -7.79
N LEU A 111 -1.55 -11.16 -8.37
CA LEU A 111 -2.77 -11.39 -7.60
C LEU A 111 -2.70 -12.66 -6.74
N ILE A 112 -2.18 -13.76 -7.29
CA ILE A 112 -2.00 -15.01 -6.51
C ILE A 112 -0.96 -14.82 -5.41
N PHE A 113 0.12 -14.07 -5.65
CA PHE A 113 1.08 -13.70 -4.60
C PHE A 113 0.41 -12.91 -3.46
N TYR A 114 -0.41 -11.89 -3.77
CA TYR A 114 -1.11 -11.13 -2.73
C TYR A 114 -2.14 -11.98 -1.98
N LEU A 115 -2.81 -12.92 -2.64
CA LEU A 115 -3.66 -13.89 -1.97
C LEU A 115 -2.87 -14.75 -0.97
N PHE A 116 -1.76 -15.31 -1.43
CA PHE A 116 -0.88 -16.11 -0.59
C PHE A 116 -0.39 -15.33 0.63
N ILE A 117 0.14 -14.12 0.43
CA ILE A 117 0.72 -13.36 1.55
C ILE A 117 -0.35 -12.87 2.52
N THR A 118 -1.53 -12.47 2.04
CA THR A 118 -2.62 -12.02 2.93
C THR A 118 -3.22 -13.17 3.73
N GLU A 119 -3.27 -14.38 3.16
CA GLU A 119 -3.62 -15.59 3.90
C GLU A 119 -2.59 -15.88 4.98
N TRP A 120 -1.31 -15.90 4.60
CA TRP A 120 -0.21 -16.16 5.52
C TRP A 120 -0.19 -15.16 6.68
N LEU A 121 -0.33 -13.87 6.39
CA LEU A 121 -0.42 -12.80 7.38
C LEU A 121 -1.62 -13.02 8.32
N THR A 122 -2.77 -13.41 7.79
CA THR A 122 -3.96 -13.67 8.61
C THR A 122 -3.76 -14.86 9.54
N LEU A 123 -3.20 -15.96 9.03
CA LEU A 123 -3.00 -17.21 9.79
C LEU A 123 -1.94 -17.06 10.89
N ASN A 124 -0.91 -16.26 10.65
CA ASN A 124 0.21 -16.11 11.57
C ASN A 124 0.10 -14.90 12.51
N LEU A 125 -0.96 -14.09 12.40
CA LEU A 125 -1.07 -12.79 13.05
C LEU A 125 -0.78 -12.87 14.56
N LYS A 126 -1.42 -13.82 15.24
CA LYS A 126 -1.27 -14.02 16.69
C LYS A 126 0.10 -14.58 17.09
N ASN A 127 0.73 -15.37 16.22
CA ASN A 127 2.03 -15.98 16.53
C ASN A 127 3.11 -14.91 16.65
N TYR A 128 2.99 -13.82 15.88
CA TYR A 128 4.00 -12.77 15.79
C TYR A 128 3.64 -11.49 16.54
N ASN A 129 2.37 -11.24 16.88
CA ASN A 129 1.94 -9.91 17.36
C ASN A 129 1.31 -9.89 18.77
N LYS A 130 1.79 -10.75 19.69
CA LYS A 130 1.34 -10.88 21.10
C LYS A 130 -0.13 -11.29 21.24
N ASP A 131 -0.50 -11.71 22.45
CA ASP A 131 -1.85 -12.26 22.72
C ASP A 131 -2.98 -11.20 22.80
N ASP A 132 -2.64 -9.91 22.89
CA ASP A 132 -3.60 -8.81 23.15
C ASP A 132 -4.05 -8.05 21.89
N ILE A 133 -3.95 -8.64 20.69
CA ILE A 133 -4.38 -7.98 19.45
C ILE A 133 -5.90 -7.75 19.46
N HIS A 134 -6.32 -6.52 19.19
CA HIS A 134 -7.73 -6.16 19.12
C HIS A 134 -8.46 -6.96 18.02
N ILE A 135 -9.67 -7.43 18.32
CA ILE A 135 -10.46 -8.28 17.40
C ILE A 135 -10.73 -7.61 16.05
N SER A 136 -10.88 -6.29 16.02
CA SER A 136 -11.08 -5.54 14.78
C SER A 136 -9.84 -5.52 13.88
N ILE A 137 -8.62 -5.62 14.42
CA ILE A 137 -7.40 -5.79 13.61
C ILE A 137 -7.41 -7.18 12.97
N ILE A 138 -7.75 -8.22 13.74
CA ILE A 138 -7.92 -9.58 13.21
C ILE A 138 -8.98 -9.59 12.09
N GLY A 139 -10.08 -8.86 12.29
CA GLY A 139 -11.11 -8.66 11.28
C GLY A 139 -10.59 -7.99 10.01
N ALA A 140 -9.77 -6.94 10.16
CA ALA A 140 -9.18 -6.21 9.05
C ALA A 140 -8.30 -7.12 8.16
N PHE A 141 -7.45 -7.97 8.75
CA PHE A 141 -6.63 -8.94 7.99
C PHE A 141 -7.50 -9.91 7.17
N LYS A 142 -8.61 -10.38 7.76
CA LYS A 142 -9.57 -11.23 7.05
C LYS A 142 -10.30 -10.51 5.92
N ILE A 143 -10.72 -9.26 6.13
CA ILE A 143 -11.37 -8.44 5.10
C ILE A 143 -10.41 -8.19 3.94
N GLN A 144 -9.15 -7.87 4.22
CA GLN A 144 -8.12 -7.72 3.20
C GLN A 144 -7.97 -8.99 2.35
N HIS A 145 -7.85 -10.16 3.00
CA HIS A 145 -7.76 -11.43 2.27
C HIS A 145 -9.02 -11.74 1.45
N GLU A 146 -10.21 -11.47 1.98
CA GLU A 146 -11.47 -11.65 1.25
C GLU A 146 -11.55 -10.72 0.03
N ASN A 147 -11.13 -9.46 0.15
CA ASN A 147 -11.10 -8.52 -0.97
C ASN A 147 -10.31 -9.07 -2.16
N PHE A 148 -9.14 -9.66 -1.91
CA PHE A 148 -8.34 -10.32 -2.95
C PHE A 148 -9.01 -11.60 -3.48
N ASN A 149 -9.68 -12.38 -2.63
CA ASN A 149 -10.39 -13.60 -3.08
C ASN A 149 -11.55 -13.27 -4.01
N VAL A 150 -12.37 -12.28 -3.66
CA VAL A 150 -13.47 -11.87 -4.54
C VAL A 150 -12.90 -11.31 -5.84
N HIS A 151 -11.82 -10.54 -5.78
CA HIS A 151 -11.16 -10.02 -6.98
C HIS A 151 -10.61 -11.12 -7.90
N LEU A 152 -10.05 -12.19 -7.34
CA LEU A 152 -9.65 -13.36 -8.14
C LEU A 152 -10.85 -14.00 -8.84
N LYS A 153 -12.00 -14.10 -8.17
CA LYS A 153 -13.24 -14.61 -8.80
C LYS A 153 -13.66 -13.72 -9.98
N ASP A 154 -13.65 -12.40 -9.81
CA ASP A 154 -14.00 -11.45 -10.88
C ASP A 154 -13.03 -11.54 -12.06
N PHE A 155 -11.74 -11.71 -11.75
CA PHE A 155 -10.70 -11.89 -12.74
C PHE A 155 -10.94 -13.15 -13.57
N TYR A 156 -11.19 -14.31 -12.94
CA TYR A 156 -11.52 -15.53 -13.68
C TYR A 156 -12.81 -15.38 -14.48
N ASN A 157 -13.87 -14.80 -13.91
CA ASN A 157 -15.11 -14.56 -14.63
C ASN A 157 -14.91 -13.73 -15.92
N SER A 158 -13.90 -12.86 -15.95
CA SER A 158 -13.61 -11.98 -17.08
C SER A 158 -12.58 -12.56 -18.06
N PHE A 159 -11.64 -13.36 -17.57
CA PHE A 159 -10.42 -13.73 -18.32
C PHE A 159 -10.10 -15.23 -18.32
N GLU A 160 -10.98 -16.12 -17.84
CA GLU A 160 -10.74 -17.58 -17.78
C GLU A 160 -10.18 -18.16 -19.10
N ALA A 161 -10.73 -17.75 -20.25
CA ALA A 161 -10.31 -18.23 -21.56
C ALA A 161 -8.87 -17.85 -21.95
N LEU A 162 -8.24 -16.93 -21.22
CA LEU A 162 -6.89 -16.43 -21.45
C LEU A 162 -5.88 -16.97 -20.43
N ILE A 163 -6.29 -17.83 -19.50
CA ILE A 163 -5.43 -18.28 -18.40
C ILE A 163 -4.98 -19.72 -18.65
N ASP A 164 -3.69 -19.97 -18.43
CA ASP A 164 -3.21 -21.34 -18.29
C ASP A 164 -3.64 -21.89 -16.92
N ILE A 165 -4.61 -22.80 -16.94
CA ILE A 165 -5.13 -23.51 -15.75
C ILE A 165 -4.05 -24.28 -14.98
N ASN A 166 -2.88 -24.52 -15.58
CA ASN A 166 -1.75 -25.19 -14.93
C ASN A 166 -0.80 -24.23 -14.23
N LEU A 167 -1.13 -22.93 -14.14
CA LEU A 167 -0.33 -21.97 -13.41
C LEU A 167 -0.23 -22.39 -11.93
N GLN A 168 0.94 -22.90 -11.54
CA GLN A 168 1.29 -23.24 -10.17
C GLN A 168 2.43 -22.33 -9.75
N PRO A 169 2.13 -21.17 -9.15
CA PRO A 169 3.18 -20.30 -8.64
C PRO A 169 3.93 -21.00 -7.50
N ASP A 170 5.24 -20.81 -7.49
CA ASP A 170 6.14 -21.37 -6.50
C ASP A 170 6.43 -20.28 -5.45
N PHE A 171 5.82 -20.45 -4.28
CA PHE A 171 6.01 -19.59 -3.11
C PHE A 171 6.94 -20.22 -2.08
N SER A 172 7.94 -20.98 -2.52
CA SER A 172 9.03 -21.38 -1.64
C SER A 172 9.65 -20.15 -0.96
N THR A 173 10.11 -20.29 0.29
CA THR A 173 10.73 -19.20 1.06
C THR A 173 11.86 -18.52 0.27
N GLN A 174 12.63 -19.30 -0.49
CA GLN A 174 13.67 -18.77 -1.36
C GLN A 174 13.11 -17.81 -2.42
N LYS A 175 12.05 -18.18 -3.14
CA LYS A 175 11.43 -17.30 -4.15
C LYS A 175 10.71 -16.11 -3.55
N LEU A 176 10.02 -16.30 -2.42
CA LEU A 176 9.36 -15.20 -1.71
C LEU A 176 10.36 -14.12 -1.35
N VAL A 177 11.48 -14.50 -0.75
CA VAL A 177 12.49 -13.54 -0.28
C VAL A 177 13.31 -12.98 -1.45
N ALA A 178 13.74 -13.82 -2.40
CA ALA A 178 14.66 -13.40 -3.46
C ALA A 178 14.00 -12.72 -4.66
N GLU A 179 12.70 -12.93 -4.89
CA GLU A 179 11.99 -12.37 -6.05
C GLU A 179 10.86 -11.45 -5.60
N TYR A 180 9.88 -11.97 -4.86
CA TYR A 180 8.66 -11.23 -4.56
C TYR A 180 8.87 -10.08 -3.58
N PHE A 181 9.64 -10.27 -2.51
CA PHE A 181 9.91 -9.20 -1.54
C PHE A 181 10.78 -8.11 -2.14
N LEU A 182 11.79 -8.45 -2.95
CA LEU A 182 12.59 -7.44 -3.64
C LEU A 182 11.75 -6.63 -4.64
N ASP A 183 10.86 -7.28 -5.39
CA ASP A 183 9.92 -6.60 -6.29
C ASP A 183 8.95 -5.68 -5.51
N LEU A 184 8.41 -6.17 -4.38
CA LEU A 184 7.54 -5.40 -3.48
C LEU A 184 8.22 -4.12 -2.98
N ILE A 185 9.45 -4.26 -2.46
CA ILE A 185 10.23 -3.15 -1.90
C ILE A 185 10.61 -2.16 -3.00
N SER A 186 11.01 -2.66 -4.18
CA SER A 186 11.29 -1.83 -5.35
C SER A 186 10.07 -0.99 -5.75
N ARG A 187 8.88 -1.60 -5.79
CA ARG A 187 7.62 -0.90 -6.10
C ARG A 187 7.28 0.15 -5.05
N TYR A 188 7.39 -0.20 -3.77
CA TYR A 188 7.20 0.74 -2.67
C TYR A 188 8.12 1.97 -2.81
N ASN A 189 9.40 1.74 -3.07
CA ASN A 189 10.38 2.81 -3.24
C ASN A 189 10.11 3.68 -4.48
N GLN A 190 9.68 3.08 -5.59
CA GLN A 190 9.28 3.83 -6.79
C GLN A 190 8.07 4.72 -6.52
N SER A 191 7.06 4.22 -5.82
CA SER A 191 5.87 5.00 -5.45
C SER A 191 6.24 6.17 -4.54
N LYS A 192 7.15 5.96 -3.59
CA LYS A 192 7.66 7.03 -2.71
C LYS A 192 8.32 8.17 -3.50
N ILE A 193 9.13 7.84 -4.51
CA ILE A 193 9.76 8.84 -5.39
C ILE A 193 8.70 9.63 -6.16
N LYS A 194 7.70 8.96 -6.77
CA LYS A 194 6.61 9.62 -7.51
C LYS A 194 5.83 10.61 -6.64
N THR A 195 5.58 10.27 -5.39
CA THR A 195 4.88 11.15 -4.43
C THR A 195 5.72 12.38 -4.08
N ILE A 196 7.02 12.21 -3.85
CA ILE A 196 7.94 13.33 -3.60
C ILE A 196 7.98 14.28 -4.81
N GLU A 197 8.11 13.74 -6.02
CA GLU A 197 8.17 14.53 -7.26
C GLU A 197 6.89 15.35 -7.48
N LYS A 198 5.70 14.76 -7.27
CA LYS A 198 4.42 15.50 -7.32
C LYS A 198 4.39 16.66 -6.34
N ASN A 199 4.80 16.41 -5.10
CA ASN A 199 4.80 17.43 -4.04
C ASN A 199 5.86 18.52 -4.27
N THR A 200 6.94 18.23 -5.02
CA THR A 200 7.94 19.25 -5.39
C THR A 200 7.57 20.00 -6.66
N SER A 201 6.83 19.39 -7.59
CA SER A 201 6.34 20.08 -8.80
C SER A 201 5.22 21.09 -8.51
N ASP A 202 4.53 20.96 -7.38
CA ASP A 202 3.48 21.90 -6.95
C ASP A 202 4.03 23.11 -6.17
N ILE A 203 5.35 23.17 -5.94
CA ILE A 203 6.02 24.34 -5.37
C ILE A 203 6.67 25.12 -6.52
N ASN A 204 5.89 25.99 -7.17
CA ASN A 204 6.43 27.08 -7.97
C ASN A 204 7.35 27.96 -7.09
N PRO A 205 8.63 28.15 -7.42
CA PRO A 205 9.44 29.17 -6.77
C PRO A 205 9.29 30.47 -7.57
N GLU A 206 8.27 31.28 -7.26
CA GLU A 206 8.33 32.72 -7.54
C GLU A 206 8.83 33.44 -6.28
N ILE A 207 10.14 33.40 -6.01
CA ILE A 207 10.82 34.47 -5.25
C ILE A 207 12.23 34.69 -5.81
N ASN A 208 12.30 35.67 -6.71
CA ASN A 208 13.25 36.78 -6.83
C ASN A 208 14.75 36.57 -6.52
N ASP A 209 15.55 36.85 -7.55
CA ASP A 209 16.98 37.22 -7.51
C ASP A 209 17.30 38.24 -6.40
N ASN A 210 18.30 37.93 -5.54
CA ASN A 210 19.59 38.64 -5.45
C ASN A 210 20.34 38.36 -4.11
N GLN A 211 21.57 37.81 -4.27
CA GLN A 211 22.78 37.90 -3.41
C GLN A 211 22.87 37.05 -2.10
N PRO A 212 24.10 36.73 -1.63
CA PRO A 212 25.15 35.93 -2.26
C PRO A 212 25.67 34.78 -1.34
N LEU A 213 26.43 33.85 -1.93
CA LEU A 213 27.12 32.74 -1.23
C LEU A 213 28.08 33.24 -0.13
N GLU A 214 28.01 32.61 1.04
CA GLU A 214 29.19 32.39 1.90
C GLU A 214 29.27 30.91 2.30
N GLU A 215 30.36 30.28 1.86
CA GLU A 215 30.88 29.03 2.42
C GLU A 215 31.49 29.30 3.80
N ASN A 216 31.15 28.47 4.80
CA ASN A 216 32.16 27.87 5.66
C ASN A 216 31.60 26.70 6.49
N GLN A 217 32.42 25.66 6.57
CA GLN A 217 32.17 24.32 7.13
C GLN A 217 32.27 24.29 8.66
N GLN A 218 31.40 23.52 9.34
CA GLN A 218 31.78 22.36 10.19
C GLN A 218 30.55 21.62 10.77
N PRO A 219 30.67 20.33 11.11
CA PRO A 219 29.53 19.43 11.31
C PRO A 219 28.98 19.50 12.74
N GLU A 220 27.77 20.03 12.88
CA GLU A 220 27.04 19.95 14.14
C GLU A 220 26.14 18.71 14.22
N LYS A 221 26.25 18.09 15.39
CA LYS A 221 25.57 16.91 15.93
C LYS A 221 24.16 16.68 15.37
N ARG A 222 23.91 15.44 14.95
CA ARG A 222 22.59 14.88 14.64
C ARG A 222 21.61 15.17 15.79
N THR A 223 20.81 16.21 15.64
CA THR A 223 19.60 16.40 16.43
C THR A 223 18.59 15.36 15.95
N SER A 224 18.15 14.51 16.87
CA SER A 224 17.02 13.59 16.71
C SER A 224 15.88 14.27 15.97
N LYS A 225 15.50 13.73 14.80
CA LYS A 225 14.33 14.20 14.04
C LYS A 225 13.10 14.09 14.96
N LYS A 226 12.36 15.19 15.10
CA LYS A 226 11.08 15.22 15.83
C LYS A 226 10.09 14.27 15.13
N LYS A 227 9.44 13.43 15.94
CA LYS A 227 8.24 12.67 15.55
C LYS A 227 7.24 13.63 14.90
N ILE A 228 6.77 13.30 13.70
CA ILE A 228 5.60 13.95 13.12
C ILE A 228 4.40 13.29 13.81
N GLN A 229 3.82 13.99 14.79
CA GLN A 229 2.48 13.65 15.26
C GLN A 229 1.49 14.10 14.19
N ARG A 230 0.56 13.21 13.83
CA ARG A 230 -0.56 13.56 12.95
C ARG A 230 -1.33 14.74 13.57
N PRO A 231 -1.85 15.68 12.75
CA PRO A 231 -2.68 16.76 13.27
C PRO A 231 -3.84 16.14 14.05
N HIS A 232 -3.96 16.54 15.32
CA HIS A 232 -5.09 16.13 16.14
C HIS A 232 -6.32 16.82 15.59
N ILE A 233 -7.06 16.08 14.76
CA ILE A 233 -8.36 16.51 14.28
C ILE A 233 -9.28 16.47 15.51
N ILE A 234 -9.82 17.64 15.87
CA ILE A 234 -10.75 17.76 16.97
C ILE A 234 -12.10 17.25 16.45
N ASP A 235 -12.47 16.03 16.86
CA ASP A 235 -13.69 15.32 16.40
C ASP A 235 -14.95 16.18 16.44
N THR A 236 -15.01 17.14 17.37
CA THR A 236 -16.13 18.05 17.56
C THR A 236 -16.32 19.03 16.40
N GLU A 237 -15.27 19.43 15.67
CA GLU A 237 -15.41 20.31 14.51
C GLU A 237 -15.92 19.55 13.27
N ILE A 238 -15.43 18.33 13.04
CA ILE A 238 -15.90 17.49 11.93
C ILE A 238 -17.34 17.02 12.16
N GLU A 239 -17.68 16.62 13.39
CA GLU A 239 -19.04 16.23 13.74
C GLU A 239 -20.02 17.37 13.49
N ASN A 240 -19.67 18.60 13.90
CA ASN A 240 -20.50 19.78 13.63
C ASN A 240 -20.59 20.10 12.13
N MET A 241 -19.49 19.91 11.37
CA MET A 241 -19.47 20.13 9.93
C MET A 241 -20.37 19.13 9.18
N ILE A 242 -20.39 17.86 9.60
CA ILE A 242 -21.25 16.81 9.02
C ILE A 242 -22.71 17.06 9.40
N LEU A 243 -23.00 17.38 10.66
CA LEU A 243 -24.36 17.62 11.14
C LEU A 243 -25.01 18.84 10.47
N GLU A 244 -24.28 19.93 10.29
CA GLU A 244 -24.80 21.11 9.59
C GLU A 244 -24.82 20.93 8.06
N GLY A 245 -23.77 20.36 7.47
CA GLY A 245 -23.62 20.26 6.02
C GLY A 245 -24.50 19.18 5.37
N VAL A 246 -24.60 18.01 6.00
CA VAL A 246 -25.30 16.84 5.43
C VAL A 246 -26.71 16.72 6.00
N PHE A 247 -26.86 16.89 7.31
CA PHE A 247 -28.13 16.64 8.00
C PHE A 247 -28.95 17.91 8.25
N LYS A 248 -28.39 19.11 8.00
CA LYS A 248 -29.00 20.41 8.26
C LYS A 248 -29.48 20.58 9.71
N VAL A 249 -28.82 19.93 10.65
CA VAL A 249 -29.11 20.02 12.09
C VAL A 249 -28.13 21.01 12.71
N LYS A 250 -28.66 22.06 13.36
CA LYS A 250 -27.85 23.00 14.14
C LYS A 250 -27.82 22.58 15.59
N MET A 251 -26.64 22.32 16.13
CA MET A 251 -26.47 22.06 17.56
C MET A 251 -26.49 23.39 18.31
N SER A 252 -27.56 23.65 19.07
CA SER A 252 -27.59 24.74 20.03
C SER A 252 -26.87 24.31 21.30
N ASN A 253 -25.73 24.93 21.60
CA ASN A 253 -24.98 24.73 22.85
C ASN A 253 -25.90 24.94 24.05
N GLN A 254 -26.33 23.84 24.67
CA GLN A 254 -26.92 23.88 26.01
C GLN A 254 -25.80 23.65 27.02
N THR A 255 -25.41 24.74 27.67
CA THR A 255 -24.56 24.72 28.85
C THR A 255 -25.36 24.12 30.01
N ILE A 256 -24.84 23.05 30.62
CA ILE A 256 -25.11 22.68 32.02
C ILE A 256 -23.76 22.41 32.68
#